data_AF-A0A7J5VVD3-F1
#
_entry.id   AF-A0A7J5VVD3-F1
#
_cell.length_a   1.000
_cell.length_b   1.000
_cell.length_c   1.000
_cell.angle_alpha   90.00
_cell.angle_beta   90.00
_cell.angle_gamma   90.00
#
_symmetry.space_group_name_H-M   'P 1'
#
loop_
_entity.id
_entity.type
_entity.pdbx_description
1 polymer ?
#
loop_
_entity_poly.entity_id
_entity_poly.type
_entity_poly.pdbx_seq_one_letter_code
_entity_poly.pdbx_strand_id
1 'polypeptide(L)'
;MDYLIIALCAFLASGLTLYSGFGLGTLLLPVFAFFFPVEVAVGATALVHGANNILKVAVVGRHADKDLAFRFGIPAIVAAFAGALSSAVSLISVSYTAIPSAHELPLSPRLN
;
A
#
# COMPACT_ATOMS: atom_id res chain seq x y z
N MET A 1 -6.03 -24.57 0.42
CA MET A 1 -6.55 -24.23 1.76
C MET A 1 -6.20 -22.80 2.13
N ASP A 2 -5.04 -22.29 1.69
CA ASP A 2 -4.59 -20.91 1.97
C ASP A 2 -5.52 -19.83 1.40
N TYR A 3 -6.06 -20.01 0.19
CA TYR A 3 -6.99 -19.04 -0.42
C TYR A 3 -8.29 -18.85 0.37
N LEU A 4 -8.78 -19.88 1.07
CA LEU A 4 -9.97 -19.75 1.92
C LEU A 4 -9.67 -18.87 3.15
N ILE A 5 -8.50 -19.05 3.76
CA ILE A 5 -8.05 -18.24 4.90
C ILE A 5 -7.88 -16.78 4.45
N ILE A 6 -7.21 -16.56 3.32
CA ILE A 6 -7.00 -15.22 2.74
C ILE A 6 -8.34 -14.53 2.47
N ALA A 7 -9.29 -15.24 1.85
CA ALA A 7 -10.62 -14.72 1.55
C ALA A 7 -11.41 -14.39 2.84
N LEU A 8 -11.32 -15.25 3.86
CA LEU A 8 -11.98 -15.01 5.14
C LEU A 8 -11.39 -13.81 5.88
N CYS A 9 -10.06 -13.69 5.94
CA CYS A 9 -9.39 -12.53 6.51
C CYS A 9 -9.76 -11.24 5.77
N ALA A 10 -9.76 -11.28 4.43
CA ALA A 10 -10.18 -10.17 3.58
C ALA A 10 -11.63 -9.75 3.87
N PHE A 11 -12.54 -10.71 3.98
CA PHE A 11 -13.94 -10.48 4.29
C PHE A 11 -14.14 -9.86 5.68
N LEU A 12 -13.51 -10.44 6.71
CA LEU A 12 -13.62 -9.96 8.09
C LEU A 12 -13.02 -8.56 8.27
N ALA A 13 -11.82 -8.32 7.71
CA ALA A 13 -11.21 -6.99 7.73
C ALA A 13 -12.07 -5.97 6.97
N SER A 14 -12.63 -6.34 5.82
CA SER A 14 -13.55 -5.47 5.07
C SER A 14 -14.79 -5.12 5.89
N GLY A 15 -15.44 -6.10 6.51
CA GLY A 15 -16.60 -5.89 7.39
C GLY A 15 -16.28 -4.98 8.59
N LEU A 16 -15.17 -5.24 9.28
CA LEU A 16 -14.74 -4.44 10.43
C LEU A 16 -14.48 -2.98 10.05
N THR A 17 -13.78 -2.77 8.92
CA THR A 17 -13.35 -1.45 8.45
C THR A 17 -14.44 -0.70 7.68
N LEU A 18 -15.49 -1.41 7.25
CA LEU A 18 -16.74 -0.81 6.76
C LEU A 18 -17.40 -0.02 7.90
N TYR A 19 -17.48 -0.61 9.10
CA TYR A 19 -18.05 0.03 10.29
C TYR A 19 -17.09 1.05 10.93
N SER A 20 -15.82 0.69 11.12
CA SER A 20 -14.82 1.58 11.75
C SER A 20 -14.45 2.78 10.86
N GLY A 21 -14.52 2.65 9.54
CA GLY A 21 -14.11 3.69 8.61
C GLY A 21 -12.62 3.75 8.28
N PHE A 22 -11.75 3.01 8.99
CA PHE A 22 -10.28 3.10 8.84
C PHE A 22 -9.59 1.72 8.85
N GLY A 23 -8.32 1.66 8.42
CA GLY A 23 -7.39 0.58 8.80
C GLY A 23 -7.35 -0.66 7.91
N LEU A 24 -8.14 -0.75 6.83
CA LEU A 24 -8.15 -1.95 5.97
C LEU A 24 -6.79 -2.26 5.38
N GLY A 25 -6.09 -1.26 4.84
CA GLY A 25 -4.75 -1.45 4.28
C GLY A 25 -3.74 -1.93 5.33
N THR A 26 -3.84 -1.39 6.54
CA THR A 26 -2.99 -1.76 7.68
C THR A 26 -3.23 -3.19 8.15
N LEU A 27 -4.47 -3.66 8.11
CA LEU A 27 -4.81 -5.03 8.50
C LEU A 27 -4.47 -6.05 7.41
N LEU A 28 -4.74 -5.74 6.13
CA LEU A 28 -4.59 -6.70 5.05
C LEU A 28 -3.17 -6.85 4.52
N LEU A 29 -2.37 -5.78 4.51
CA LEU A 29 -1.00 -5.86 4.03
C LEU A 29 -0.16 -6.94 4.74
N PRO A 30 -0.10 -7.00 6.09
CA PRO A 30 0.66 -8.05 6.78
C PRO A 30 0.06 -9.43 6.58
N VAL A 31 -1.27 -9.55 6.46
CA VAL A 31 -1.94 -10.82 6.18
C VAL A 31 -1.53 -11.31 4.79
N PHE A 32 -1.61 -10.49 3.75
CA PHE A 32 -1.24 -10.89 2.40
C PHE A 32 0.27 -11.11 2.25
N ALA A 33 1.11 -10.32 2.92
CA ALA A 33 2.56 -10.50 2.92
C ALA A 33 3.00 -11.82 3.56
N PHE A 34 2.15 -12.45 4.39
CA PHE A 34 2.39 -13.78 4.93
C PHE A 34 2.27 -14.89 3.88
N PHE A 35 1.48 -14.67 2.83
CA PHE A 35 1.18 -15.69 1.80
C PHE A 35 1.75 -15.35 0.42
N PHE A 36 2.10 -14.09 0.17
CA PHE A 36 2.53 -13.60 -1.14
C PHE A 36 3.78 -12.71 -1.04
N PRO A 37 4.58 -12.61 -2.12
CA PRO A 37 5.60 -11.57 -2.25
C PRO A 37 5.02 -10.18 -1.98
N VAL A 38 5.83 -9.28 -1.41
CA VAL A 38 5.38 -7.97 -0.94
C VAL A 38 4.71 -7.17 -2.05
N GLU A 39 5.21 -7.26 -3.28
CA GLU A 39 4.67 -6.58 -4.46
C GLU A 39 3.24 -7.04 -4.75
N VAL A 40 3.00 -8.35 -4.67
CA VAL A 40 1.68 -8.97 -4.85
C VAL A 40 0.77 -8.64 -3.67
N ALA A 41 1.29 -8.66 -2.45
CA ALA A 41 0.54 -8.32 -1.23
C ALA A 41 0.05 -6.86 -1.22
N VAL A 42 0.90 -5.91 -1.65
CA VAL A 42 0.54 -4.51 -1.82
C VAL A 42 -0.56 -4.36 -2.89
N GLY A 43 -0.39 -5.01 -4.05
CA GLY A 43 -1.38 -4.98 -5.13
C GLY A 43 -2.73 -5.56 -4.71
N ALA A 44 -2.73 -6.72 -4.05
CA ALA A 44 -3.93 -7.37 -3.54
C ALA A 44 -4.63 -6.51 -2.47
N THR A 45 -3.84 -5.89 -1.58
CA THR A 45 -4.37 -4.97 -0.56
C THR A 45 -5.07 -3.79 -1.21
N ALA A 46 -4.45 -3.18 -2.23
CA ALA A 46 -5.04 -2.06 -2.97
C ALA A 46 -6.36 -2.45 -3.66
N LEU A 47 -6.43 -3.65 -4.25
CA LEU A 47 -7.63 -4.15 -4.90
C LEU A 47 -8.78 -4.35 -3.91
N VAL A 48 -8.53 -5.07 -2.80
CA VAL A 48 -9.55 -5.32 -1.78
C VAL A 48 -9.97 -4.02 -1.09
N HIS A 49 -9.02 -3.11 -0.83
CA HIS A 49 -9.29 -1.78 -0.29
C HIS A 49 -10.20 -0.97 -1.21
N GLY A 50 -9.89 -0.95 -2.51
CA GLY A 50 -10.70 -0.27 -3.52
C GLY A 50 -12.12 -0.83 -3.59
N ALA A 51 -12.25 -2.17 -3.66
CA ALA A 51 -13.55 -2.84 -3.66
C ALA A 51 -14.37 -2.53 -2.40
N ASN A 52 -13.75 -2.55 -1.21
CA ASN A 52 -14.41 -2.21 0.04
C ASN A 52 -14.86 -0.75 0.09
N ASN A 53 -14.06 0.18 -0.44
CA ASN A 53 -14.43 1.59 -0.50
C ASN A 53 -15.58 1.84 -1.49
N ILE A 54 -15.59 1.15 -2.63
CA ILE A 54 -16.72 1.21 -3.58
C ILE A 54 -18.00 0.69 -2.90
N LEU A 55 -17.92 -0.46 -2.21
CA LEU A 55 -19.04 -1.00 -1.45
C LEU A 55 -19.53 -0.01 -0.38
N LYS A 56 -18.60 0.62 0.35
CA LYS A 56 -18.92 1.64 1.36
C LYS A 56 -19.68 2.81 0.74
N VAL A 57 -19.19 3.35 -0.39
CA VAL A 57 -19.89 4.44 -1.09
C VAL A 57 -21.26 3.99 -1.61
N ALA A 58 -21.37 2.79 -2.17
CA ALA A 58 -22.63 2.26 -2.69
C ALA A 58 -23.69 2.07 -1.59
N VAL A 59 -23.30 1.53 -0.42
CA VAL A 59 -24.24 1.20 0.66
C VAL A 59 -24.56 2.43 1.52
N VAL A 60 -23.53 3.16 1.99
CA VAL A 60 -23.69 4.25 2.96
C VAL A 60 -23.41 5.65 2.40
N GLY A 61 -22.83 5.77 1.21
CA GLY A 61 -22.39 7.05 0.65
C GLY A 61 -23.51 8.08 0.43
N ARG A 62 -24.77 7.65 0.29
CA ARG A 62 -25.92 8.57 0.21
C ARG A 62 -26.13 9.42 1.48
N HIS A 63 -25.62 8.95 2.62
CA HIS A 63 -25.71 9.63 3.92
C HIS A 63 -24.43 10.42 4.24
N ALA A 64 -23.45 10.43 3.34
CA ALA A 64 -22.21 11.15 3.55
C ALA A 64 -22.42 12.66 3.38
N ASP A 65 -21.81 13.44 4.27
CA ASP A 65 -21.71 14.88 4.13
C ASP A 65 -20.81 15.22 2.94
N LYS A 66 -21.40 15.85 1.92
CA LYS A 66 -20.69 16.19 0.67
C LYS A 66 -19.65 17.27 0.88
N ASP A 67 -19.90 18.27 1.73
CA ASP A 67 -18.94 19.35 2.01
C ASP A 67 -17.69 18.77 2.68
N LEU A 68 -17.89 17.91 3.67
CA LEU A 68 -16.80 17.19 4.33
C LEU A 68 -16.05 16.29 3.34
N ALA A 69 -16.77 15.51 2.53
CA ALA A 69 -16.15 14.60 1.56
C ALA A 69 -15.26 15.35 0.55
N PHE A 70 -15.68 16.53 0.07
CA PHE A 70 -14.87 17.32 -0.85
C PHE A 70 -13.70 18.02 -0.15
N ARG A 71 -13.96 18.68 0.98
CA ARG A 71 -12.95 19.48 1.70
C ARG A 71 -11.90 18.63 2.40
N PHE A 72 -12.20 17.37 2.71
CA PHE A 72 -11.24 16.42 3.25
C PHE A 72 -10.68 15.49 2.16
N GLY A 73 -11.53 14.99 1.27
CA GLY A 73 -11.15 13.99 0.26
C GLY A 73 -10.21 14.53 -0.80
N ILE A 74 -10.44 15.73 -1.34
CA ILE A 74 -9.55 16.30 -2.36
C ILE A 74 -8.15 16.53 -1.77
N PRO A 75 -7.99 17.21 -0.62
CA PRO A 75 -6.66 17.35 0.01
C PRO A 75 -6.01 16.01 0.34
N ALA A 76 -6.79 15.01 0.80
CA ALA A 76 -6.26 13.69 1.09
C ALA A 76 -5.71 12.98 -0.16
N ILE A 77 -6.40 13.08 -1.31
CA ILE A 77 -5.92 12.53 -2.59
C ILE A 77 -4.62 13.21 -3.01
N VAL A 78 -4.57 14.55 -2.96
CA VAL A 78 -3.35 15.32 -3.30
C VAL A 78 -2.19 14.93 -2.39
N ALA A 79 -2.43 14.84 -1.08
CA ALA A 79 -1.42 14.45 -0.11
C ALA A 79 -0.94 13.00 -0.32
N ALA A 80 -1.82 12.08 -0.70
CA ALA A 80 -1.46 10.69 -1.01
C ALA A 80 -0.52 10.61 -2.24
N PHE A 81 -0.82 11.35 -3.31
CA PHE A 81 0.07 11.42 -4.48
C PHE A 81 1.40 12.10 -4.14
N ALA A 82 1.38 13.18 -3.37
CA ALA A 82 2.59 13.84 -2.91
C ALA A 82 3.48 12.88 -2.10
N GLY A 83 2.89 12.14 -1.16
CA GLY A 83 3.59 11.12 -0.37
C GLY A 83 4.19 10.01 -1.24
N ALA A 84 3.41 9.48 -2.19
CA ALA A 84 3.90 8.45 -3.11
C ALA A 84 5.09 8.95 -3.96
N LEU A 85 5.02 10.19 -4.46
CA LEU A 85 6.12 10.80 -5.21
C LEU A 85 7.35 11.03 -4.33
N SER A 86 7.18 11.53 -3.11
CA SER A 86 8.28 11.69 -2.15
C SER A 86 8.96 10.37 -1.83
N SER A 87 8.18 9.30 -1.59
CA SER A 87 8.71 7.95 -1.38
C SER A 87 9.49 7.45 -2.60
N ALA A 88 9.00 7.69 -3.82
CA ALA A 88 9.71 7.31 -5.04
C ALA A 88 11.06 8.05 -5.17
N VAL A 89 11.11 9.35 -4.86
CA VAL A 89 12.36 10.12 -4.84
C VAL A 89 13.34 9.56 -3.82
N SER A 90 12.88 9.22 -2.61
CA SER A 90 13.74 8.61 -1.58
C SER A 90 14.31 7.26 -1.99
N LEU A 91 13.54 6.42 -2.70
CA LEU A 91 14.03 5.14 -3.21
C LEU A 91 15.14 5.31 -4.25
N ILE A 92 15.05 6.35 -5.08
CA ILE A 92 16.10 6.70 -6.04
C ILE A 92 17.37 7.10 -5.28
N SER A 93 17.26 7.99 -4.30
CA SER A 93 18.41 8.43 -3.49
C SER A 93 19.10 7.28 -2.74
N VAL A 94 18.33 6.36 -2.14
CA VAL A 94 18.87 5.16 -1.47
C VAL A 94 19.57 4.23 -2.45
N SER A 95 19.01 4.05 -3.65
CA SER A 95 19.64 3.22 -4.68
C SER A 95 20.98 3.79 -5.12
N TYR A 96 21.12 5.12 -5.23
CA TYR A 96 22.39 5.77 -5.57
C TYR A 96 23.46 5.65 -4.49
N THR A 97 23.10 5.72 -3.20
CA THR A 97 24.05 5.56 -2.10
C THR A 97 24.43 4.09 -1.85
N ALA A 98 23.61 3.14 -2.27
CA ALA A 98 23.88 1.70 -2.15
C ALA A 98 24.83 1.15 -3.24
N ILE A 99 25.11 1.90 -4.32
CA ILE A 99 26.14 1.52 -5.29
C ILE A 99 27.51 1.80 -4.65
N PRO A 100 28.37 0.78 -4.46
CA PRO A 100 29.72 1.00 -3.96
C PRO A 100 30.42 1.96 -4.93
N SER A 101 30.93 3.07 -4.40
CA SER A 101 31.79 3.97 -5.15
C SER A 101 32.88 3.15 -5.83
N ALA A 102 33.01 3.24 -7.15
CA ALA A 102 33.98 2.50 -7.96
C ALA A 102 35.46 2.66 -7.50
N HIS A 103 35.70 3.57 -6.55
CA HIS A 103 36.96 3.81 -5.87
C HIS A 103 37.36 2.72 -4.84
N GLU A 104 36.44 1.83 -4.44
CA GLU A 104 36.74 0.72 -3.51
C GLU A 104 36.92 -0.65 -4.18
N LEU A 105 36.86 -0.72 -5.52
CA LEU A 105 37.20 -1.96 -6.22
C LEU A 105 38.70 -2.23 -6.02
N PRO A 106 39.09 -3.31 -5.31
CA PRO A 106 40.49 -3.68 -5.21
C PRO A 106 40.95 -4.04 -6.62
N LEU A 107 41.79 -3.20 -7.22
CA LEU A 107 42.51 -3.52 -8.44
C LEU A 107 43.29 -4.82 -8.17
N SER A 108 42.76 -5.96 -8.60
CA SER A 108 43.41 -7.26 -8.46
C SER A 108 44.69 -7.27 -9.28
N PRO A 109 45.89 -7.38 -8.68
CA PRO A 109 47.12 -7.53 -9.44
C PRO A 109 47.58 -8.97 -9.29
N ARG A 110 47.08 -9.90 -10.11
CA ARG A 110 47.73 -11.21 -10.29
C ARG A 110 47.55 -11.69 -11.74
N LEU A 111 48.42 -11.15 -12.59
CA LEU A 111 48.93 -11.88 -13.75
C LEU A 111 50.13 -12.68 -13.24
N ASN A 112 50.02 -14.01 -13.28
CA ASN A 112 51.13 -14.95 -13.21
C ASN A 112 51.02 -15.90 -14.40
#